data_AF-A0A9X2NG35-F1
#
_entry.id   AF-A0A9X2NG35-F1
#
_cell.length_a   1.000
_cell.length_b   1.000
_cell.length_c   1.000
_cell.angle_alpha   90.00
_cell.angle_beta   90.00
_cell.angle_gamma   90.00
#
_symmetry.space_group_name_H-M   'P 1'
#
loop_
_entity.id
_entity.type
_entity.pdbx_description
1 polymer ?
#
loop_
_entity_poly.entity_id
_entity_poly.type
_entity_poly.pdbx_seq_one_letter_code
_entity_poly.pdbx_strand_id
1 'polypeptide(L)'
;MGLRWGRGALAAASVLLGGGAVAVFAGWLVTGGPTLPVVLPLAALSFVCAVWARRFGRRYAAATGAVPPGWDGVDLEVQTAGLRVLATWATIGAVVWALVAAAAVAGGLAVLGSSGSDPDAEVTAGGILVVAAVALAGLVFSLVAAAGWRRRHRAVTETGWRAGAATVRAGGSGLPTVTVAVENAADVRTQASTSVRGAAHMADFPGTAVQVAGRGRWMVVLFPRGLFRNIPYAVPVRSLEQR
;
A
#
# COMPACT_ATOMS: atom_id res chain seq x y z
N MET A 1 23.63 -21.53 -4.35
CA MET A 1 23.68 -20.23 -5.06
C MET A 1 22.25 -19.71 -5.21
N GLY A 2 21.77 -18.91 -4.26
CA GLY A 2 20.38 -18.46 -4.20
C GLY A 2 20.19 -17.12 -4.92
N LEU A 3 19.34 -17.10 -5.94
CA LEU A 3 18.99 -15.92 -6.72
C LEU A 3 18.26 -14.87 -5.85
N ARG A 4 18.93 -13.74 -5.62
CA ARG A 4 18.48 -12.54 -4.91
C ARG A 4 17.34 -11.82 -5.66
N TRP A 5 16.08 -12.27 -5.52
CA TRP A 5 14.91 -11.60 -6.13
C TRP A 5 14.13 -10.64 -5.21
N GLY A 6 14.65 -10.33 -4.00
CA GLY A 6 13.89 -9.54 -3.02
C GLY A 6 13.88 -8.02 -3.25
N ARG A 7 14.88 -7.46 -3.95
CA ARG A 7 15.02 -5.99 -4.12
C ARG A 7 14.43 -5.46 -5.43
N GLY A 8 14.29 -6.33 -6.44
CA GLY A 8 13.84 -5.95 -7.78
C GLY A 8 12.35 -5.68 -7.87
N ALA A 9 11.49 -6.46 -7.22
CA ALA A 9 10.04 -6.42 -7.50
C ALA A 9 9.31 -5.15 -6.99
N LEU A 10 9.73 -4.57 -5.85
CA LEU A 10 9.11 -3.37 -5.29
C LEU A 10 9.69 -2.07 -5.87
N ALA A 11 10.98 -2.08 -6.21
CA ALA A 11 11.58 -1.05 -7.06
C ALA A 11 10.96 -1.11 -8.47
N ALA A 12 10.77 -2.31 -9.03
CA ALA A 12 10.10 -2.52 -10.31
C ALA A 12 8.65 -2.05 -10.27
N ALA A 13 7.84 -2.31 -9.24
CA ALA A 13 6.47 -1.79 -9.22
C ALA A 13 6.40 -0.24 -9.15
N SER A 14 7.32 0.39 -8.40
CA SER A 14 7.41 1.85 -8.29
C SER A 14 8.04 2.50 -9.55
N VAL A 15 8.97 1.80 -10.19
CA VAL A 15 9.60 2.14 -11.48
C VAL A 15 8.72 1.74 -12.66
N LEU A 16 7.74 0.85 -12.52
CA LEU A 16 6.79 0.52 -13.58
C LEU A 16 5.64 1.52 -13.60
N LEU A 17 5.19 2.00 -12.43
CA LEU A 17 4.22 3.09 -12.35
C LEU A 17 4.86 4.46 -12.62
N GLY A 18 6.05 4.74 -12.08
CA GLY A 18 6.77 5.98 -12.37
C GLY A 18 7.50 5.97 -13.73
N GLY A 19 8.09 4.85 -14.10
CA GLY A 19 8.79 4.67 -15.38
C GLY A 19 7.84 4.41 -16.54
N GLY A 20 6.62 3.93 -16.32
CA GLY A 20 5.56 3.97 -17.33
C GLY A 20 5.22 5.42 -17.70
N ALA A 21 5.07 6.31 -16.73
CA ALA A 21 4.87 7.74 -16.98
C ALA A 21 6.10 8.39 -17.66
N VAL A 22 7.32 8.02 -17.27
CA VAL A 22 8.56 8.52 -17.91
C VAL A 22 8.74 7.97 -19.33
N ALA A 23 8.40 6.70 -19.59
CA ALA A 23 8.48 6.09 -20.92
C ALA A 23 7.43 6.66 -21.87
N VAL A 24 6.21 6.93 -21.37
CA VAL A 24 5.17 7.66 -22.11
C VAL A 24 5.61 9.10 -22.39
N PHE A 25 6.24 9.78 -21.43
CA PHE A 25 6.80 11.13 -21.60
C PHE A 25 7.99 11.16 -22.58
N ALA A 26 8.89 10.17 -22.52
CA ALA A 26 10.03 10.04 -23.43
C ALA A 26 9.58 9.67 -24.85
N GLY A 27 8.58 8.80 -24.99
CA GLY A 27 7.94 8.52 -26.28
C GLY A 27 7.28 9.78 -26.87
N TRP A 28 6.65 10.60 -26.03
CA TRP A 28 6.05 11.87 -26.43
C TRP A 28 7.08 12.91 -26.93
N LEU A 29 8.20 13.06 -26.22
CA LEU A 29 9.31 13.93 -26.65
C LEU A 29 9.84 13.57 -28.05
N VAL A 30 9.72 12.31 -28.45
CA VAL A 30 10.17 11.81 -29.75
C VAL A 30 9.10 11.99 -30.84
N THR A 31 7.81 11.89 -30.51
CA THR A 31 6.73 11.90 -31.52
C THR A 31 6.05 13.25 -31.75
N GLY A 32 6.22 14.25 -30.87
CA GLY A 32 5.73 15.62 -31.09
C GLY A 32 4.21 15.78 -31.22
N GLY A 33 3.43 14.76 -30.84
CA GLY A 33 1.98 14.71 -31.07
C GLY A 33 1.13 15.44 -30.00
N PRO A 34 -0.17 15.67 -30.28
CA PRO A 34 -1.11 16.43 -29.45
C PRO A 34 -1.55 15.72 -28.14
N THR A 35 -0.69 14.92 -27.52
CA THR A 35 -1.02 14.13 -26.31
C THR A 35 -0.64 14.79 -24.98
N LEU A 36 -0.20 16.05 -25.00
CA LEU A 36 -0.02 16.90 -23.81
C LEU A 36 -1.19 16.83 -22.80
N PRO A 37 -2.48 16.85 -23.20
CA PRO A 37 -3.59 16.79 -22.25
C PRO A 37 -3.70 15.46 -21.49
N VAL A 38 -3.06 14.38 -21.94
CA VAL A 38 -3.06 13.07 -21.25
C VAL A 38 -1.78 12.87 -20.42
N VAL A 39 -0.64 13.33 -20.94
CA VAL A 39 0.66 13.15 -20.29
C VAL A 39 0.79 14.02 -19.03
N LEU A 40 0.34 15.28 -19.07
CA LEU A 40 0.41 16.18 -17.91
C LEU A 40 -0.38 15.67 -16.69
N PRO A 41 -1.64 15.21 -16.82
CA PRO A 41 -2.38 14.62 -15.70
C PRO A 41 -1.70 13.38 -15.13
N LEU A 42 -1.16 12.50 -15.98
CA LEU A 42 -0.48 11.28 -15.51
C LEU A 42 0.84 11.60 -14.80
N ALA A 43 1.58 12.60 -15.28
CA ALA A 43 2.78 13.10 -14.61
C ALA A 43 2.44 13.78 -13.27
N ALA A 44 1.41 14.63 -13.25
CA ALA A 44 0.91 15.27 -12.04
C ALA A 44 0.42 14.22 -11.02
N LEU A 45 -0.30 13.20 -11.47
CA LEU A 45 -0.76 12.09 -10.65
C LEU A 45 0.41 11.30 -10.06
N SER A 46 1.40 10.96 -10.90
CA SER A 46 2.64 10.31 -10.46
C SER A 46 3.38 11.14 -9.40
N PHE A 47 3.48 12.45 -9.61
CA PHE A 47 4.10 13.37 -8.66
C PHE A 47 3.32 13.44 -7.34
N VAL A 48 1.99 13.56 -7.40
CA VAL A 48 1.11 13.54 -6.22
C VAL A 48 1.27 12.22 -5.46
N CYS A 49 1.27 11.07 -6.14
CA CYS A 49 1.50 9.77 -5.54
C CYS A 49 2.88 9.68 -4.86
N ALA A 50 3.94 10.18 -5.51
CA ALA A 50 5.30 10.17 -4.96
C ALA A 50 5.44 11.07 -3.72
N VAL A 51 4.93 12.31 -3.79
CA VAL A 51 4.91 13.25 -2.65
C VAL A 51 4.09 12.68 -1.51
N TRP A 52 2.93 12.09 -1.81
CA TRP A 52 2.06 11.48 -0.82
C TRP A 52 2.71 10.29 -0.14
N ALA A 53 3.30 9.35 -0.90
CA ALA A 53 4.05 8.21 -0.35
C ALA A 53 5.22 8.67 0.54
N ARG A 54 5.95 9.70 0.13
CA ARG A 54 7.07 10.26 0.91
C ARG A 54 6.61 10.97 2.17
N ARG A 55 5.50 11.71 2.12
CA ARG A 55 4.91 12.40 3.29
C ARG A 55 4.32 11.39 4.27
N PHE A 56 3.65 10.37 3.75
CA PHE A 56 3.11 9.25 4.49
C PHE A 56 4.20 8.48 5.25
N GLY A 57 5.28 8.10 4.56
CA GLY A 57 6.40 7.39 5.18
C GLY A 57 7.07 8.21 6.29
N ARG A 58 7.24 9.53 6.09
CA ARG A 58 7.81 10.43 7.10
C ARG A 58 6.92 10.57 8.33
N ARG A 59 5.61 10.79 8.15
CA ARG A 59 4.69 10.95 9.29
C ARG A 59 4.43 9.65 10.03
N TYR A 60 4.38 8.52 9.32
CA TYR A 60 4.31 7.21 9.97
C TYR A 60 5.57 6.98 10.82
N ALA A 61 6.76 7.19 10.25
CA ALA A 61 8.02 7.06 10.99
C ALA A 61 8.11 8.01 12.20
N ALA A 62 7.64 9.25 12.07
CA ALA A 62 7.60 10.20 13.18
C ALA A 62 6.60 9.78 14.27
N ALA A 63 5.44 9.24 13.87
CA ALA A 63 4.44 8.75 14.81
C ALA A 63 4.91 7.51 15.56
N THR A 64 5.65 6.60 14.91
CA THR A 64 6.09 5.34 15.52
C THR A 64 7.45 5.40 16.21
N GLY A 65 8.21 6.47 16.01
CA GLY A 65 9.60 6.59 16.48
C GLY A 65 10.57 5.66 15.75
N ALA A 66 11.87 5.99 15.79
CA ALA A 66 12.92 5.02 15.51
C ALA A 66 13.23 4.32 16.83
N VAL A 67 13.17 2.99 16.85
CA VAL A 67 13.38 2.20 18.07
C VAL A 67 14.73 1.49 17.96
N PRO A 68 15.50 1.39 19.06
CA PRO A 68 16.67 0.52 19.10
C PRO A 68 16.35 -0.90 18.63
N PRO A 69 17.34 -1.63 18.09
CA PRO A 69 17.15 -3.01 17.68
C PRO A 69 16.68 -3.90 18.85
N GLY A 70 15.39 -4.23 18.93
CA GLY A 70 14.82 -5.05 19.99
C GLY A 70 13.35 -4.71 20.25
N TRP A 71 12.78 -5.30 21.31
CA TRP A 71 11.47 -4.90 21.84
C TRP A 71 11.57 -3.78 22.88
N ASP A 72 12.77 -3.53 23.41
CA ASP A 72 13.03 -2.48 24.38
C ASP A 72 12.74 -1.11 23.77
N GLY A 73 11.72 -0.44 24.32
CA GLY A 73 11.26 0.87 23.84
C GLY A 73 10.22 0.84 22.71
N VAL A 74 9.70 -0.33 22.31
CA VAL A 74 8.53 -0.38 21.43
C VAL A 74 7.26 -0.08 22.22
N ASP A 75 6.74 1.13 22.08
CA ASP A 75 5.44 1.51 22.63
C ASP A 75 4.30 0.95 21.77
N LEU A 76 3.59 -0.05 22.31
CA LEU A 76 2.50 -0.75 21.62
C LEU A 76 1.23 0.09 21.49
N GLU A 77 1.01 1.07 22.38
CA GLU A 77 -0.10 2.02 22.25
C GLU A 77 0.14 2.94 21.06
N VAL A 78 1.36 3.43 20.91
CA VAL A 78 1.79 4.22 19.76
C VAL A 78 1.64 3.43 18.46
N GLN A 79 2.03 2.15 18.44
CA GLN A 79 1.83 1.29 17.25
C GLN A 79 0.34 1.09 16.92
N THR A 80 -0.49 0.94 17.95
CA THR A 80 -1.95 0.84 17.79
C THR A 80 -2.52 2.13 17.21
N ALA A 81 -2.13 3.29 17.75
CA ALA A 81 -2.50 4.61 17.21
C ALA A 81 -2.01 4.79 15.76
N GLY A 82 -0.84 4.25 15.42
CA GLY A 82 -0.31 4.19 14.06
C GLY A 82 -1.28 3.55 13.07
N LEU A 83 -2.02 2.50 13.46
CA LEU A 83 -3.03 1.86 12.60
C LEU A 83 -4.20 2.81 12.28
N ARG A 84 -4.60 3.66 13.24
CA ARG A 84 -5.61 4.70 13.01
C ARG A 84 -5.09 5.76 12.05
N VAL A 85 -3.83 6.16 12.19
CA VAL A 85 -3.18 7.09 11.26
C VAL A 85 -3.20 6.52 9.83
N LEU A 86 -2.89 5.23 9.66
CA LEU A 86 -2.97 4.55 8.35
C LEU A 86 -4.40 4.60 7.77
N ALA A 87 -5.43 4.34 8.58
CA ALA A 87 -6.82 4.44 8.16
C ALA A 87 -7.21 5.88 7.74
N THR A 88 -6.77 6.89 8.50
CA THR A 88 -7.01 8.30 8.18
C THR A 88 -6.38 8.66 6.85
N TRP A 89 -5.14 8.26 6.61
CA TRP A 89 -4.48 8.51 5.33
C TRP A 89 -5.17 7.82 4.16
N ALA A 90 -5.56 6.55 4.31
CA ALA A 90 -6.34 5.87 3.27
C ALA A 90 -7.67 6.59 2.99
N THR A 91 -8.29 7.19 4.02
CA THR A 91 -9.50 8.01 3.85
C THR A 91 -9.20 9.31 3.08
N ILE A 92 -8.10 10.00 3.40
CA ILE A 92 -7.66 11.19 2.66
C ILE A 92 -7.37 10.82 1.19
N GLY A 93 -6.71 9.69 0.95
CA GLY A 93 -6.46 9.17 -0.39
C GLY A 93 -7.75 8.95 -1.17
N ALA A 94 -8.77 8.36 -0.53
CA ALA A 94 -10.09 8.21 -1.14
C ALA A 94 -10.70 9.55 -1.55
N VAL A 95 -10.66 10.57 -0.69
CA VAL A 95 -11.16 11.91 -1.02
C VAL A 95 -10.41 12.51 -2.22
N VAL A 96 -9.09 12.41 -2.25
CA VAL A 96 -8.28 12.90 -3.38
C VAL A 96 -8.67 12.20 -4.67
N TRP A 97 -8.79 10.88 -4.67
CA TRP A 97 -9.20 10.12 -5.85
C TRP A 97 -10.63 10.45 -6.31
N ALA A 98 -11.56 10.68 -5.39
CA ALA A 98 -12.91 11.14 -5.72
C ALA A 98 -12.89 12.50 -6.42
N LEU A 99 -12.08 13.45 -5.93
CA LEU A 99 -11.93 14.77 -6.55
C LEU A 99 -11.32 14.68 -7.96
N VAL A 100 -10.30 13.83 -8.15
CA VAL A 100 -9.69 13.60 -9.47
C VAL A 100 -10.71 12.97 -10.43
N ALA A 101 -11.48 11.97 -9.99
CA ALA A 101 -12.51 11.35 -10.80
C ALA A 101 -13.61 12.37 -11.19
N ALA A 102 -14.08 13.18 -10.25
CA ALA A 102 -15.06 14.22 -10.51
C ALA A 102 -14.56 15.28 -11.50
N ALA A 103 -13.32 15.74 -11.33
CA ALA A 103 -12.69 16.69 -12.26
C ALA A 103 -12.52 16.10 -13.66
N ALA A 104 -12.10 14.83 -13.77
CA ALA A 104 -11.98 14.15 -15.06
C ALA A 104 -13.35 14.02 -15.75
N VAL A 105 -14.39 13.58 -15.04
CA VAL A 105 -15.75 13.50 -15.61
C VAL A 105 -16.25 14.86 -16.08
N ALA A 106 -16.10 15.90 -15.24
CA ALA A 106 -16.51 17.25 -15.60
C ALA A 106 -15.76 17.78 -16.84
N GLY A 107 -14.45 17.59 -16.90
CA GLY A 107 -13.63 17.98 -18.05
C GLY A 107 -14.00 17.21 -19.32
N GLY A 108 -14.25 15.90 -19.21
CA GLY A 108 -14.64 15.07 -20.36
C GLY A 108 -15.99 15.47 -20.93
N LEU A 109 -16.96 15.75 -20.07
CA LEU A 109 -18.27 16.27 -20.48
C LEU A 109 -18.17 17.65 -21.14
N ALA A 110 -17.31 18.53 -20.62
CA ALA A 110 -17.08 19.85 -21.22
C ALA A 110 -16.46 19.74 -22.62
N VAL A 111 -15.46 18.86 -22.80
CA VAL A 111 -14.85 18.59 -24.12
C VAL A 111 -15.92 18.10 -25.09
N LEU A 112 -16.65 17.04 -24.73
CA LEU A 112 -17.70 16.44 -25.57
C LEU A 112 -18.83 17.43 -25.93
N GLY A 113 -19.20 18.32 -25.01
CA GLY A 113 -20.22 19.34 -25.26
C GLY A 113 -19.75 20.47 -26.19
N SER A 114 -18.44 20.68 -26.31
CA SER A 114 -17.85 21.77 -27.10
C SER A 114 -17.32 21.33 -28.47
N SER A 115 -17.21 20.03 -28.73
CA SER A 115 -16.29 19.50 -29.75
C SER A 115 -16.85 19.27 -31.15
N GLY A 116 -18.17 19.37 -31.39
CA GLY A 116 -18.72 18.99 -32.69
C GLY A 116 -18.26 17.59 -33.14
N SER A 117 -17.95 17.42 -34.43
CA SER A 117 -17.38 16.19 -35.02
C SER A 117 -15.85 16.26 -35.21
N ASP A 118 -15.14 16.94 -34.31
CA ASP A 118 -13.68 17.02 -34.31
C ASP A 118 -13.05 15.71 -33.79
N PRO A 119 -12.28 14.96 -34.61
CA PRO A 119 -11.66 13.71 -34.18
C PRO A 119 -10.64 13.90 -33.04
N ASP A 120 -10.00 15.05 -32.93
CA ASP A 120 -8.99 15.30 -31.88
C ASP A 120 -9.65 15.45 -30.49
N ALA A 121 -10.90 15.92 -30.48
CA ALA A 121 -11.69 16.02 -29.26
C ALA A 121 -12.18 14.64 -28.78
N GLU A 122 -12.50 13.72 -29.68
CA GLU A 122 -12.83 12.33 -29.32
C GLU A 122 -11.64 11.64 -28.64
N VAL A 123 -10.43 11.80 -29.20
CA VAL A 123 -9.19 11.26 -28.60
C VAL A 123 -8.96 11.86 -27.22
N THR A 124 -9.16 13.17 -27.08
CA THR A 124 -9.01 13.88 -25.80
C THR A 124 -10.03 13.38 -24.78
N ALA A 125 -11.30 13.26 -25.15
CA ALA A 125 -12.36 12.71 -24.29
C ALA A 125 -12.05 11.27 -23.86
N GLY A 126 -11.55 10.43 -24.78
CA GLY A 126 -11.09 9.08 -24.49
C GLY A 126 -9.97 9.05 -23.45
N GLY A 127 -8.97 9.92 -23.59
CA GLY A 127 -7.89 10.06 -22.60
C GLY A 127 -8.40 10.48 -21.21
N ILE A 128 -9.36 11.40 -21.17
CA ILE A 128 -9.99 11.84 -19.91
C ILE A 128 -10.78 10.71 -19.25
N LEU A 129 -11.51 9.90 -20.02
CA LEU A 129 -12.23 8.73 -19.51
C LEU A 129 -11.28 7.70 -18.88
N VAL A 130 -10.10 7.48 -19.47
CA VAL A 130 -9.06 6.62 -18.87
C VAL A 130 -8.61 7.17 -17.52
N VAL A 131 -8.36 8.47 -17.40
CA VAL A 131 -8.01 9.11 -16.12
C VAL A 131 -9.12 8.95 -15.09
N ALA A 132 -10.39 9.15 -15.48
CA ALA A 132 -11.54 8.94 -14.61
C ALA A 132 -11.62 7.50 -14.11
N ALA A 133 -11.43 6.50 -14.99
CA ALA A 133 -11.44 5.09 -14.64
C ALA A 133 -10.34 4.72 -13.63
N VAL A 134 -9.11 5.21 -13.86
CA VAL A 134 -7.99 5.02 -12.93
C VAL A 134 -8.29 5.66 -11.58
N ALA A 135 -8.87 6.86 -11.57
CA ALA A 135 -9.21 7.56 -10.35
C ALA A 135 -10.28 6.83 -9.54
N LEU A 136 -11.31 6.28 -10.19
CA LEU A 136 -12.33 5.45 -9.55
C LEU A 136 -11.72 4.17 -8.95
N ALA A 137 -10.81 3.50 -9.66
CA ALA A 137 -10.11 2.34 -9.12
C ALA A 137 -9.28 2.71 -7.87
N GLY A 138 -8.57 3.84 -7.91
CA GLY A 138 -7.83 4.39 -6.77
C GLY A 138 -8.72 4.72 -5.57
N LEU A 139 -9.90 5.29 -5.82
CA LEU A 139 -10.92 5.55 -4.81
C LEU A 139 -11.38 4.26 -4.12
N VAL A 140 -11.79 3.25 -4.90
CA VAL A 140 -12.25 1.95 -4.36
C VAL A 140 -11.15 1.30 -3.52
N PHE A 141 -9.93 1.24 -4.03
CA PHE A 141 -8.78 0.69 -3.30
C PHE A 141 -8.53 1.43 -1.99
N SER A 142 -8.60 2.76 -2.00
CA SER A 142 -8.39 3.60 -0.82
C SER A 142 -9.47 3.40 0.24
N LEU A 143 -10.74 3.25 -0.16
CA LEU A 143 -11.85 2.95 0.75
C LEU A 143 -11.71 1.55 1.37
N VAL A 144 -11.37 0.54 0.57
CA VAL A 144 -11.12 -0.82 1.07
C VAL A 144 -9.95 -0.83 2.06
N ALA A 145 -8.87 -0.12 1.75
CA ALA A 145 -7.73 0.04 2.65
C ALA A 145 -8.11 0.75 3.95
N ALA A 146 -8.87 1.85 3.86
CA ALA A 146 -9.34 2.60 5.03
C ALA A 146 -10.20 1.72 5.94
N ALA A 147 -11.19 1.02 5.37
CA ALA A 147 -12.03 0.10 6.12
C ALA A 147 -11.22 -1.04 6.74
N GLY A 148 -10.26 -1.60 5.99
CA GLY A 148 -9.37 -2.65 6.47
C GLY A 148 -8.51 -2.22 7.65
N TRP A 149 -7.92 -1.01 7.61
CA TRP A 149 -7.12 -0.49 8.72
C TRP A 149 -7.97 -0.13 9.93
N ARG A 150 -9.18 0.42 9.75
CA ARG A 150 -10.11 0.69 10.88
C ARG A 150 -10.51 -0.59 11.59
N ARG A 151 -10.85 -1.64 10.83
CA ARG A 151 -11.23 -2.94 11.41
C ARG A 151 -10.07 -3.60 12.14
N ARG A 152 -8.85 -3.51 11.60
CA ARG A 152 -7.64 -3.97 12.30
C ARG A 152 -7.37 -3.18 13.57
N HIS A 153 -7.45 -1.86 13.53
CA HIS A 153 -7.32 -1.03 14.74
C HIS A 153 -8.29 -1.48 15.83
N ARG A 154 -9.58 -1.64 15.51
CA ARG A 154 -10.59 -2.14 16.47
C ARG A 154 -10.24 -3.52 17.00
N ALA A 155 -9.88 -4.45 16.11
CA ALA A 155 -9.51 -5.80 16.51
C ALA A 155 -8.27 -5.81 17.43
N VAL A 156 -7.27 -4.97 17.17
CA VAL A 156 -6.09 -4.83 18.03
C VAL A 156 -6.45 -4.24 19.39
N THR A 157 -7.27 -3.18 19.43
CA THR A 157 -7.72 -2.59 20.70
C THR A 157 -8.57 -3.55 21.54
N GLU A 158 -9.33 -4.43 20.89
CA GLU A 158 -10.17 -5.43 21.58
C GLU A 158 -9.37 -6.61 22.13
N THR A 159 -8.30 -7.03 21.45
CA THR A 159 -7.52 -8.22 21.88
C THR A 159 -6.28 -7.91 22.69
N GLY A 160 -5.77 -6.68 22.58
CA GLY A 160 -4.42 -6.35 23.00
C GLY A 160 -3.35 -7.05 22.16
N TRP A 161 -2.10 -6.65 22.41
CA TRP A 161 -0.90 -7.27 21.84
C TRP A 161 -0.43 -8.42 22.72
N ARG A 162 0.03 -9.50 22.09
CA ARG A 162 0.54 -10.71 22.75
C ARG A 162 1.86 -11.12 22.13
N ALA A 163 2.80 -11.55 22.97
CA ALA A 163 4.10 -12.03 22.52
C ALA A 163 3.97 -13.34 21.72
N GLY A 164 4.82 -13.50 20.71
CA GLY A 164 4.93 -14.70 19.93
C GLY A 164 6.24 -14.78 19.14
N ALA A 165 6.39 -15.82 18.35
CA ALA A 165 7.50 -16.04 17.45
C ALA A 165 6.97 -16.28 16.03
N ALA A 166 7.42 -15.47 15.07
CA ALA A 166 7.05 -15.62 13.68
C ALA A 166 8.13 -16.33 12.89
N THR A 167 7.69 -17.23 12.01
CA THR A 167 8.51 -17.82 10.96
C THR A 167 7.87 -17.50 9.62
N VAL A 168 8.59 -16.75 8.79
CA VAL A 168 8.14 -16.41 7.44
C VAL A 168 8.70 -17.42 6.46
N ARG A 169 7.85 -17.96 5.59
CA ARG A 169 8.26 -18.79 4.46
C ARG A 169 7.79 -18.16 3.17
N ALA A 170 8.63 -18.21 2.14
CA ALA A 170 8.19 -17.90 0.79
C ALA A 170 7.07 -18.87 0.41
N GLY A 171 5.89 -18.35 0.08
CA GLY A 171 4.77 -19.19 -0.38
C GLY A 171 4.88 -19.45 -1.88
N GLY A 172 4.45 -20.63 -2.33
CA GLY A 172 4.43 -20.99 -3.75
C GLY A 172 3.48 -20.13 -4.60
N SER A 173 2.51 -19.45 -3.97
CA SER A 173 1.50 -18.61 -4.63
C SER A 173 1.92 -17.14 -4.81
N GLY A 174 3.21 -16.82 -4.71
CA GLY A 174 3.73 -15.45 -4.82
C GLY A 174 3.48 -14.55 -3.60
N LEU A 175 2.78 -15.05 -2.57
CA LEU A 175 2.58 -14.36 -1.29
C LEU A 175 3.30 -15.10 -0.16
N PRO A 176 4.10 -14.42 0.67
CA PRO A 176 4.79 -15.05 1.79
C PRO A 176 3.76 -15.57 2.81
N THR A 177 3.97 -16.80 3.27
CA THR A 177 3.19 -17.39 4.36
C THR A 177 3.90 -17.08 5.67
N VAL A 178 3.18 -16.56 6.65
CA VAL A 178 3.75 -16.13 7.94
C VAL A 178 3.16 -17.04 9.01
N THR A 179 3.91 -18.05 9.44
CA THR A 179 3.46 -18.89 10.56
C THR A 179 3.80 -18.16 11.85
N VAL A 180 2.85 -18.02 12.77
CA VAL A 180 3.11 -17.36 14.05
C VAL A 180 2.77 -18.30 15.18
N ALA A 181 3.79 -18.71 15.93
CA ALA A 181 3.65 -19.36 17.21
C ALA A 181 3.34 -18.28 18.25
N VAL A 182 2.23 -18.39 18.97
CA VAL A 182 1.88 -17.44 20.04
C VAL A 182 2.15 -18.12 21.37
N GLU A 183 2.79 -17.42 22.30
CA GLU A 183 3.10 -17.97 23.60
C GLU A 183 1.79 -18.36 24.32
N ASN A 184 1.68 -19.62 24.77
CA ASN A 184 0.50 -20.22 25.41
C ASN A 184 -0.72 -20.47 24.51
N ALA A 185 -0.57 -20.54 23.19
CA ALA A 185 -1.61 -21.00 22.28
C ALA A 185 -1.06 -21.98 21.24
N ALA A 186 -1.92 -22.86 20.71
CA ALA A 186 -1.55 -23.68 19.56
C ALA A 186 -1.11 -22.80 18.39
N ASP A 187 -0.07 -23.24 17.66
CA ASP A 187 0.51 -22.50 16.54
C ASP A 187 -0.56 -22.04 15.55
N VAL A 188 -0.72 -20.72 15.41
CA VAL A 188 -1.68 -20.15 14.48
C VAL A 188 -0.98 -19.99 13.13
N ARG A 189 -1.32 -20.85 12.17
CA ARG A 189 -0.91 -20.62 10.79
C ARG A 189 -1.60 -19.37 10.28
N THR A 190 -0.82 -18.37 9.91
CA THR A 190 -1.35 -17.17 9.27
C THR A 190 -0.80 -17.02 7.86
N GLN A 191 -1.50 -16.28 7.03
CA GLN A 191 -1.01 -15.88 5.73
C GLN A 191 -0.90 -14.36 5.70
N ALA A 192 0.20 -13.84 5.18
CA ALA A 192 0.28 -12.42 4.91
C ALA A 192 -0.83 -12.07 3.90
N SER A 193 -1.59 -11.02 4.19
CA SER A 193 -2.50 -10.47 3.18
C SER A 193 -1.69 -9.77 2.09
N THR A 194 -2.25 -9.67 0.88
CA THR A 194 -1.71 -8.85 -0.21
C THR A 194 -1.52 -7.43 0.31
N SER A 195 -0.27 -7.11 0.61
CA SER A 195 0.11 -5.89 1.29
C SER A 195 1.39 -5.42 0.63
N VAL A 196 1.43 -4.13 0.28
CA VAL A 196 2.66 -3.44 -0.14
C VAL A 196 3.73 -3.58 0.95
N ARG A 197 3.28 -3.78 2.20
CA ARG A 197 4.13 -4.20 3.30
C ARG A 197 4.31 -5.72 3.31
N GLY A 198 5.25 -6.22 2.50
CA GLY A 198 5.57 -7.64 2.40
C GLY A 198 6.52 -8.11 3.50
N ALA A 199 6.25 -9.29 4.07
CA ALA A 199 7.10 -9.93 5.08
C ALA A 199 8.22 -10.80 4.48
N ALA A 200 8.34 -10.90 3.15
CA ALA A 200 9.25 -11.83 2.49
C ALA A 200 10.73 -11.68 2.93
N HIS A 201 11.16 -10.45 3.24
CA HIS A 201 12.51 -10.16 3.74
C HIS A 201 12.79 -10.72 5.14
N MET A 202 11.76 -11.15 5.88
CA MET A 202 11.88 -11.80 7.18
C MET A 202 12.03 -13.32 7.08
N ALA A 203 12.04 -13.88 5.86
CA ALA A 203 12.19 -15.32 5.65
C ALA A 203 13.55 -15.86 6.14
N ASP A 204 14.58 -15.02 6.12
CA ASP A 204 15.93 -15.37 6.58
C ASP A 204 16.06 -15.36 8.12
N PHE A 205 15.00 -14.96 8.85
CA PHE A 205 15.00 -14.81 10.30
C PHE A 205 13.86 -15.63 10.95
N PRO A 206 13.94 -16.96 10.92
CA PRO A 206 12.93 -17.82 11.55
C PRO A 206 12.92 -17.63 13.08
N GLY A 207 11.75 -17.80 13.69
CA GLY A 207 11.58 -17.64 15.15
C GLY A 207 11.78 -16.22 15.66
N THR A 208 11.64 -15.20 14.79
CA THR A 208 11.76 -13.81 15.19
C THR A 208 10.67 -13.48 16.22
N ALA A 209 11.06 -12.92 17.36
CA ALA A 209 10.12 -12.45 18.37
C ALA A 209 9.22 -11.36 17.76
N VAL A 210 7.91 -11.59 17.83
CA VAL A 210 6.85 -10.71 17.29
C VAL A 210 5.82 -10.36 18.36
N GLN A 211 5.07 -9.30 18.12
CA GLN A 211 3.83 -9.02 18.83
C GLN A 211 2.65 -9.27 17.89
N VAL A 212 1.62 -9.95 18.38
CA VAL A 212 0.44 -10.32 17.59
C VAL A 212 -0.81 -9.76 18.24
N ALA A 213 -1.67 -9.17 17.43
CA ALA A 213 -2.98 -8.68 17.87
C ALA A 213 -4.05 -8.89 16.80
N GLY A 214 -5.32 -8.77 17.19
CA GLY A 214 -6.49 -9.01 16.36
C GLY A 214 -6.95 -10.47 16.28
N ARG A 215 -8.01 -10.72 15.52
CA ARG A 215 -8.61 -12.05 15.28
C ARG A 215 -8.97 -12.27 13.82
N GLY A 216 -8.92 -13.53 13.38
CA GLY A 216 -9.35 -13.96 12.04
C GLY A 216 -8.64 -13.22 10.91
N ARG A 217 -9.40 -12.56 10.03
CA ARG A 217 -8.89 -11.77 8.89
C ARG A 217 -8.31 -10.39 9.25
N TRP A 218 -8.42 -9.98 10.50
CA TRP A 218 -8.02 -8.64 10.98
C TRP A 218 -6.84 -8.71 11.95
N MET A 219 -6.03 -9.75 11.84
CA MET A 219 -4.82 -9.89 12.63
C MET A 219 -3.70 -8.99 12.10
N VAL A 220 -2.83 -8.59 13.01
CA VAL A 220 -1.62 -7.81 12.74
C VAL A 220 -0.47 -8.46 13.49
N VAL A 221 0.63 -8.69 12.76
CA VAL A 221 1.90 -9.12 13.33
C VAL A 221 2.84 -7.93 13.26
N LEU A 222 3.34 -7.50 14.40
CA LEU A 222 4.31 -6.44 14.52
C LEU A 222 5.69 -7.08 14.64
N PHE A 223 6.55 -6.78 13.66
CA PHE A 223 7.96 -7.13 13.71
C PHE A 223 8.75 -5.98 14.35
N PRO A 224 9.79 -6.28 15.14
CA PRO A 224 10.59 -5.24 15.79
C PRO A 224 11.44 -4.45 14.77
N ARG A 225 11.73 -5.06 13.62
CA ARG A 225 12.48 -4.44 12.52
C ARG A 225 11.68 -4.48 11.23
N GLY A 226 11.68 -3.39 10.49
CA GLY A 226 11.10 -3.29 9.15
C GLY A 226 12.14 -3.41 8.03
N LEU A 227 11.63 -3.53 6.80
CA LEU A 227 12.45 -3.60 5.58
C LEU A 227 13.32 -2.36 5.37
N PHE A 228 12.79 -1.20 5.76
CA PHE A 228 13.42 0.10 5.57
C PHE A 228 13.40 0.85 6.90
N ARG A 229 14.57 0.86 7.58
CA ARG A 229 14.83 1.49 8.90
C ARG A 229 14.43 0.62 10.09
N ASN A 230 15.09 0.87 11.23
CA ASN A 230 14.81 0.27 12.55
C ASN A 230 13.48 0.81 13.13
N ILE A 231 12.40 0.67 12.36
CA ILE A 231 11.06 1.08 12.75
C ILE A 231 10.22 -0.19 12.84
N PRO A 232 9.44 -0.37 13.92
CA PRO A 232 8.53 -1.50 14.04
C PRO A 232 7.59 -1.60 12.83
N TYR A 233 7.38 -2.82 12.36
CA TYR A 233 6.74 -3.08 11.08
C TYR A 233 5.48 -3.93 11.25
N ALA A 234 4.33 -3.27 11.18
CA ALA A 234 3.03 -3.92 11.24
C ALA A 234 2.68 -4.57 9.91
N VAL A 235 2.52 -5.90 9.92
CA VAL A 235 2.14 -6.73 8.78
C VAL A 235 0.71 -7.24 8.99
N PRO A 236 -0.23 -6.93 8.10
CA PRO A 236 -1.58 -7.48 8.16
C PRO A 236 -1.58 -8.96 7.75
N VAL A 237 -2.06 -9.82 8.64
CA VAL A 237 -2.17 -11.27 8.40
C VAL A 237 -3.61 -11.74 8.54
N ARG A 238 -3.92 -12.87 7.91
CA ARG A 238 -5.17 -13.61 8.11
C ARG A 238 -4.88 -14.94 8.77
N SER A 239 -5.65 -15.30 9.79
CA SER A 239 -5.66 -16.67 10.30
C SER A 239 -6.11 -17.62 9.19
N LEU A 240 -5.34 -18.69 8.99
CA LEU A 240 -5.79 -19.89 8.30
C LEU A 240 -6.24 -20.83 9.40
N GLU A 241 -7.50 -20.76 9.82
CA GLU A 241 -8.06 -21.80 10.68
C GLU A 241 -7.74 -23.16 10.05
N GLN A 242 -7.20 -24.09 10.85
CA GLN A 242 -7.27 -25.50 10.51
C GLN A 242 -8.75 -25.85 10.48
N ARG A 243 -9.32 -25.92 9.27
CA ARG A 243 -10.54 -26.69 9.06
C ARG A 243 -10.30 -28.13 9.51
#